data_AF-A0A6G3X5R9-F1
#
_entry.id   AF-A0A6G3X5R9-F1
#
_cell.length_a   1.000
_cell.length_b   1.000
_cell.length_c   1.000
_cell.angle_alpha   90.00
_cell.angle_beta   90.00
_cell.angle_gamma   90.00
#
_symmetry.space_group_name_H-M   'P 1'
#
loop_
_entity.id
_entity.type
_entity.pdbx_description
1 polymer ?
#
loop_
_entity_poly.entity_id
_entity_poly.type
_entity_poly.pdbx_seq_one_letter_code
_entity_poly.pdbx_strand_id
1 'polypeptide(L)'
;RRSLLRAFGAGAAGATLAGCGVPAAYVEPGDRAGHDSSATDHTLHFANWPLYIDTDDENESKRPTLDAFSQRTGISVTYTEEINDNDEF
;
A
#
# COMPACT_ATOMS: atom_id res chain seq x y z
N ARG A 1 55.13 4.94 -8.11
CA ARG A 1 54.80 5.41 -6.73
C ARG A 1 53.52 6.27 -6.70
N ARG A 2 53.32 7.22 -7.63
CA ARG A 2 52.09 8.07 -7.69
C ARG A 2 50.80 7.38 -8.16
N SER A 3 50.88 6.32 -8.96
CA SER A 3 49.68 5.56 -9.39
C SER A 3 49.07 4.70 -8.29
N LEU A 4 49.88 4.20 -7.34
CA LEU A 4 49.38 3.42 -6.20
C LEU A 4 48.50 4.27 -5.27
N LEU A 5 48.88 5.53 -5.05
CA LEU A 5 48.12 6.47 -4.24
C LEU A 5 46.79 6.89 -4.89
N ARG A 6 46.76 7.01 -6.22
CA ARG A 6 45.52 7.28 -6.98
C ARG A 6 44.56 6.09 -7.00
N ALA A 7 45.09 4.87 -7.14
CA ALA A 7 44.29 3.65 -7.08
C ALA A 7 43.68 3.44 -5.68
N PHE A 8 44.44 3.70 -4.61
CA PHE A 8 43.93 3.65 -3.24
C PHE A 8 42.88 4.73 -2.95
N GLY A 9 43.09 5.97 -3.41
CA GLY A 9 42.15 7.08 -3.22
C GLY A 9 40.81 6.88 -3.92
N ALA A 10 40.82 6.32 -5.14
CA ALA A 10 39.58 6.00 -5.87
C ALA A 10 38.82 4.80 -5.28
N GLY A 11 39.54 3.76 -4.83
CA GLY A 11 38.92 2.58 -4.20
C GLY A 11 38.28 2.89 -2.84
N ALA A 12 38.91 3.75 -2.03
CA ALA A 12 38.39 4.14 -0.73
C ALA A 12 37.09 4.95 -0.81
N ALA A 13 36.96 5.85 -1.80
CA ALA A 13 35.75 6.65 -2.01
C ALA A 13 34.54 5.83 -2.51
N GLY A 14 34.79 4.76 -3.26
CA GLY A 14 33.74 3.81 -3.68
C GLY A 14 33.24 2.96 -2.50
N ALA A 15 34.12 2.54 -1.60
CA ALA A 15 33.77 1.72 -0.45
C ALA A 15 32.87 2.44 0.57
N THR A 16 33.00 3.77 0.71
CA THR A 16 32.15 4.56 1.61
C THR A 16 30.70 4.68 1.14
N LEU A 17 30.41 4.43 -0.15
CA LEU A 17 29.04 4.47 -0.69
C LEU A 17 28.23 3.20 -0.38
N ALA A 18 28.89 2.09 -0.04
CA ALA A 18 28.24 0.82 0.30
C ALA A 18 27.84 0.70 1.78
N GLY A 19 28.25 1.65 2.64
CA GLY A 19 28.09 1.55 4.09
C GLY A 19 26.71 1.95 4.63
N CYS A 20 25.85 2.57 3.81
CA CYS A 20 24.54 3.09 4.25
C CYS A 20 23.35 2.31 3.68
N GLY A 21 23.58 1.20 2.97
CA GLY A 21 22.51 0.38 2.43
C GLY A 21 21.94 -0.56 3.49
N VAL A 22 20.64 -0.49 3.75
CA VAL A 22 19.93 -1.57 4.45
C VAL A 22 19.92 -2.79 3.52
N PRO A 23 20.27 -3.99 4.00
CA PRO A 23 20.13 -5.20 3.19
C PRO A 23 18.68 -5.33 2.71
N ALA A 24 18.50 -5.85 1.50
CA ALA A 24 17.16 -6.08 0.97
C ALA A 24 16.36 -6.93 1.99
N ALA A 25 15.19 -6.43 2.37
CA ALA A 25 14.25 -7.19 3.19
C ALA A 25 13.63 -8.28 2.29
N TYR A 26 14.37 -9.36 2.08
CA TYR A 26 13.87 -10.51 1.36
C TYR A 26 12.91 -11.28 2.28
N VAL A 27 11.67 -11.42 1.81
CA VAL A 27 10.66 -12.27 2.43
C VAL A 27 10.51 -13.51 1.56
N GLU A 28 10.71 -14.69 2.16
CA GLU A 28 10.51 -15.97 1.49
C GLU A 28 9.07 -16.09 0.97
N PRO A 29 8.80 -16.75 -0.17
CA PRO A 29 7.46 -16.84 -0.73
C PRO A 29 6.38 -17.31 0.25
N GLY A 30 6.72 -18.22 1.16
CA GLY A 30 5.81 -18.73 2.19
C GLY A 30 5.46 -17.71 3.28
N ASP A 31 6.32 -16.72 3.50
CA ASP A 31 6.19 -15.72 4.56
C ASP A 31 5.60 -14.39 4.06
N ARG A 32 5.26 -14.29 2.76
CA ARG A 32 4.70 -13.07 2.18
C ARG A 32 3.23 -12.86 2.54
N ALA A 33 2.54 -13.91 2.99
CA ALA A 33 1.16 -13.83 3.40
C ALA A 33 1.05 -13.35 4.85
N GLY A 34 0.10 -12.46 5.11
CA GLY A 34 -0.32 -12.15 6.47
C GLY A 34 -1.11 -13.30 7.10
N HIS A 35 -1.40 -13.19 8.39
CA HIS A 35 -2.34 -14.08 9.05
C HIS A 35 -3.73 -13.95 8.42
N ASP A 36 -4.32 -15.07 8.00
CA ASP A 36 -5.69 -15.09 7.46
C ASP A 36 -6.71 -15.03 8.60
N SER A 37 -7.34 -13.86 8.77
CA SER A 37 -8.43 -13.62 9.72
C SER A 37 -9.81 -13.61 9.06
N SER A 38 -9.93 -13.93 7.77
CA SER A 38 -11.17 -13.76 6.99
C SER A 38 -12.36 -14.58 7.52
N ALA A 39 -12.09 -15.67 8.26
CA ALA A 39 -13.13 -16.48 8.89
C ALA A 39 -13.87 -15.74 10.01
N THR A 40 -13.21 -14.80 10.70
CA THR A 40 -13.73 -14.11 11.90
C THR A 40 -13.83 -12.60 11.75
N ASP A 41 -13.03 -12.01 10.86
CA ASP A 41 -13.04 -10.59 10.58
C ASP A 41 -13.92 -10.29 9.37
N HIS A 42 -15.13 -9.79 9.64
CA HIS A 42 -16.13 -9.46 8.62
C HIS A 42 -16.19 -7.95 8.40
N THR A 43 -15.03 -7.31 8.24
CA THR A 43 -14.93 -5.87 7.97
C THR A 43 -14.31 -5.61 6.59
N LEU A 44 -14.75 -4.54 5.95
CA LEU A 44 -14.21 -4.06 4.68
C LEU A 44 -14.07 -2.54 4.73
N HIS A 45 -12.84 -2.05 4.61
CA HIS A 45 -12.57 -0.64 4.34
C HIS A 45 -12.44 -0.45 2.83
N PHE A 46 -13.26 0.42 2.25
CA PHE A 46 -13.33 0.63 0.81
C PHE A 46 -13.18 2.10 0.48
N ALA A 47 -12.29 2.42 -0.45
CA ALA A 47 -12.13 3.74 -1.02
C ALA A 47 -12.21 3.63 -2.54
N ASN A 48 -12.85 4.60 -3.16
CA ASN A 48 -12.93 4.73 -4.61
C ASN A 48 -13.06 6.20 -4.98
N TRP A 49 -12.69 6.55 -6.21
CA TRP A 49 -12.97 7.87 -6.76
C TRP A 49 -14.48 8.15 -6.61
N PRO A 50 -14.90 9.26 -5.97
CA PRO A 50 -16.31 9.49 -5.64
C PRO A 50 -17.25 9.42 -6.85
N LEU A 51 -16.76 9.80 -8.04
CA LEU A 51 -17.54 9.76 -9.28
C LEU A 51 -17.73 8.35 -9.86
N TYR A 52 -17.04 7.33 -9.33
CA TYR A 52 -17.02 5.96 -9.84
C TYR A 52 -17.78 5.01 -8.91
N ILE A 53 -18.51 5.55 -7.94
CA ILE A 53 -19.40 4.79 -7.07
C ILE A 53 -20.82 5.35 -7.16
N ASP A 54 -21.81 4.49 -6.95
CA ASP A 54 -23.21 4.86 -7.01
C ASP A 54 -23.63 5.71 -5.82
N THR A 55 -24.50 6.68 -6.06
CA THR A 55 -25.16 7.46 -5.02
C THR A 55 -26.65 7.19 -5.04
N ASP A 56 -27.32 7.40 -3.91
CA ASP A 56 -28.78 7.40 -3.86
C ASP A 56 -29.33 8.73 -4.40
N ASP A 57 -30.44 8.67 -5.15
CA ASP A 57 -31.05 9.85 -5.79
C ASP A 57 -31.60 10.88 -4.77
N GLU A 58 -32.03 10.40 -3.59
CA GLU A 58 -32.57 11.26 -2.52
C GLU A 58 -31.48 11.65 -1.51
N ASN A 59 -30.37 10.90 -1.47
CA ASN A 59 -29.28 11.12 -0.53
C ASN A 59 -27.91 10.76 -1.12
N GLU A 60 -27.21 11.77 -1.63
CA GLU A 60 -25.86 11.65 -2.21
C GLU A 60 -24.79 11.13 -1.23
N SER A 61 -25.06 11.04 0.08
CA SER A 61 -24.14 10.43 1.05
C SER A 61 -24.25 8.91 1.14
N LYS A 62 -25.29 8.29 0.55
CA LYS A 62 -25.48 6.84 0.57
C LYS A 62 -24.85 6.16 -0.63
N ARG A 63 -24.44 4.90 -0.43
CA ARG A 63 -23.86 4.03 -1.47
C ARG A 63 -24.70 2.74 -1.58
N PRO A 64 -25.82 2.76 -2.31
CA PRO A 64 -26.79 1.65 -2.32
C PRO A 64 -26.19 0.28 -2.63
N THR A 65 -25.20 0.22 -3.51
CA THR A 65 -24.49 -1.03 -3.84
C THR A 65 -23.68 -1.57 -2.67
N LEU A 66 -23.00 -0.71 -1.90
CA LEU A 66 -22.28 -1.11 -0.69
C LEU A 66 -23.22 -1.50 0.44
N ASP A 67 -24.35 -0.81 0.58
CA ASP A 67 -25.39 -1.15 1.55
C ASP A 67 -25.99 -2.53 1.25
N ALA A 68 -26.31 -2.78 -0.02
CA ALA A 68 -26.82 -4.07 -0.48
C ALA A 68 -25.78 -5.19 -0.31
N PHE A 69 -24.51 -4.92 -0.58
CA PHE A 69 -23.42 -5.86 -0.33
C PHE A 69 -23.33 -6.22 1.15
N SER A 70 -23.35 -5.21 2.03
CA SER A 70 -23.29 -5.40 3.48
C SER A 70 -24.45 -6.26 3.97
N GLN A 71 -25.69 -5.96 3.54
CA GLN A 71 -26.87 -6.76 3.87
C GLN A 71 -26.79 -8.21 3.40
N ARG A 72 -26.27 -8.45 2.19
CA ARG A 72 -26.22 -9.79 1.60
C ARG A 72 -25.17 -10.70 2.22
N THR A 73 -24.08 -10.11 2.70
CA THR A 73 -22.89 -10.84 3.15
C THR A 73 -22.72 -10.85 4.66
N GLY A 74 -23.29 -9.87 5.36
CA GLY A 74 -23.00 -9.62 6.76
C GLY A 74 -21.67 -8.91 7.00
N ILE A 75 -20.94 -8.54 5.94
CA ILE A 75 -19.68 -7.78 6.05
C ILE A 75 -19.99 -6.32 6.35
N SER A 76 -19.35 -5.77 7.37
CA SER A 76 -19.44 -4.35 7.70
C SER A 76 -18.52 -3.54 6.77
N VAL A 77 -19.12 -2.70 5.93
CA VAL A 77 -18.38 -1.85 5.00
C VAL A 77 -18.23 -0.44 5.57
N THR A 78 -16.99 0.06 5.60
CA THR A 78 -16.65 1.47 5.83
C THR A 78 -16.19 2.07 4.51
N TYR A 79 -16.91 3.07 4.01
CA TYR A 79 -16.56 3.80 2.79
C TYR A 79 -15.86 5.13 3.13
N THR A 80 -14.71 5.39 2.50
CA THR A 80 -13.99 6.68 2.61
C THR A 80 -13.73 7.27 1.22
N GLU A 81 -13.86 8.60 1.13
CA GLU A 81 -13.54 9.39 -0.07
C GLU A 81 -12.15 10.02 0.09
N GLU A 82 -11.13 9.19 0.29
CA GLU A 82 -9.75 9.66 0.51
C GLU A 82 -8.96 9.87 -0.78
N ILE A 83 -9.49 9.42 -1.92
CA ILE A 83 -8.82 9.52 -3.22
C ILE A 83 -9.28 10.80 -3.91
N ASN A 84 -8.44 11.83 -3.86
CA ASN A 84 -8.74 13.15 -4.43
C ASN A 84 -8.18 13.38 -5.84
N ASP A 85 -6.97 12.90 -6.11
CA ASP A 85 -6.24 13.13 -7.37
C ASP A 85 -5.33 11.93 -7.71
N ASN A 86 -4.84 11.85 -8.95
CA ASN A 86 -3.82 10.91 -9.40
C ASN A 86 -2.44 11.14 -8.76
N ASP A 87 -2.13 12.38 -8.39
CA ASP A 87 -0.79 12.79 -7.95
C ASP A 87 -0.64 12.88 -6.42
N GLU A 88 -1.69 12.57 -5.65
CA GLU A 88 -1.68 12.53 -4.18
C GLU A 88 -1.51 11.09 -3.65
N PHE A 89 -0.62 10.89 -2.66
CA PHE A 89 -0.26 9.59 -2.06
C PHE A 89 -0.19 9.64 -0.53
#